data_AF-A0A7V5K5L7-F1
#
_entry.id   AF-A0A7V5K5L7-F1
#
_cell.length_a   1.000
_cell.length_b   1.000
_cell.length_c   1.000
_cell.angle_alpha   90.00
_cell.angle_beta   90.00
_cell.angle_gamma   90.00
#
_symmetry.space_group_name_H-M   'P 1'
#
loop_
_entity.id
_entity.type
_entity.pdbx_description
1 polymer ?
#
loop_
_entity_poly.entity_id
_entity_poly.type
_entity_poly.pdbx_seq_one_letter_code
_entity_poly.pdbx_strand_id
1 'polypeptide(L)'
;MVSMKWPEFLEKKDILYATGTTETEARAWGDKYLEAGRFHDAVAFYTKAGYQQGLARVIEMAVEAGDFQLLEEAAGGMGEELHQEIQRLARRAEQLGRWCDAQRAYAYLGDDLGRRRAREAIEGLLGKRGEADPGGQAQGEGL
;
A
#
# COMPACT_ATOMS: atom_id res chain seq x y z
N MET A 1 19.72 -5.27 -22.54
CA MET A 1 18.82 -5.41 -21.38
C MET A 1 18.05 -6.71 -21.55
N VAL A 2 18.25 -7.69 -20.67
CA VAL A 2 17.49 -8.93 -20.72
C VAL A 2 16.08 -8.60 -20.27
N SER A 3 15.10 -8.77 -21.15
CA SER A 3 13.68 -8.62 -20.84
C SER A 3 13.32 -9.70 -19.82
N MET A 4 13.36 -9.34 -18.54
CA MET A 4 12.98 -10.23 -17.44
C MET A 4 11.48 -10.49 -17.58
N LYS A 5 11.13 -11.66 -18.11
CA LYS A 5 9.74 -12.02 -18.38
C LYS A 5 9.10 -12.38 -17.04
N TRP A 6 8.31 -11.46 -16.51
CA TRP A 6 7.52 -11.70 -15.31
C TRP A 6 6.48 -12.79 -15.59
N PRO A 7 6.17 -13.66 -14.62
CA PRO A 7 5.04 -14.56 -14.75
C PRO A 7 3.80 -13.75 -15.08
N GLU A 8 3.08 -14.15 -16.13
CA GLU A 8 1.75 -13.61 -16.40
C GLU A 8 0.81 -13.93 -15.22
N PHE A 9 -0.29 -13.21 -15.10
CA PHE A 9 -1.20 -13.35 -13.95
C PHE A 9 -1.61 -14.80 -13.65
N LEU A 10 -1.84 -15.60 -14.70
CA LEU A 10 -2.18 -17.02 -14.58
C LEU A 10 -0.99 -17.86 -14.09
N GLU A 11 0.21 -17.65 -14.62
CA GLU A 11 1.43 -18.35 -14.20
C GLU A 11 1.79 -18.02 -12.75
N LYS A 12 1.62 -16.75 -12.33
CA LYS A 12 1.79 -16.35 -10.94
C LYS A 12 0.84 -17.11 -10.02
N LYS A 13 -0.44 -17.21 -10.40
CA LYS A 13 -1.47 -17.93 -9.64
C LYS A 13 -1.10 -19.42 -9.55
N ASP A 14 -0.62 -20.00 -10.63
CA ASP A 14 -0.23 -21.41 -10.64
C ASP A 14 0.96 -21.66 -9.72
N ILE A 15 1.97 -20.78 -9.69
CA ILE A 15 3.10 -20.92 -8.75
C ILE A 15 2.63 -20.68 -7.30
N LEU A 16 1.80 -19.66 -7.06
CA LEU A 16 1.36 -19.30 -5.71
C LEU A 16 0.38 -20.33 -5.11
N TYR A 17 -0.39 -21.03 -5.92
CA TYR A 17 -1.40 -21.97 -5.44
C TYR A 17 -1.13 -23.43 -5.81
N ALA A 18 -0.08 -23.74 -6.56
CA ALA A 18 0.38 -25.10 -6.72
C ALA A 18 0.77 -25.70 -5.36
N THR A 19 0.36 -26.95 -5.17
CA THR A 19 0.72 -27.80 -4.03
C THR A 19 2.19 -28.19 -4.03
N GLY A 20 2.89 -28.06 -5.17
CA GLY A 20 4.30 -28.42 -5.32
C GLY A 20 5.31 -27.29 -5.04
N THR A 21 4.88 -26.04 -4.88
CA THR A 21 5.80 -24.92 -4.66
C THR A 21 6.40 -25.01 -3.26
N THR A 22 7.70 -25.21 -3.19
CA THR A 22 8.45 -25.32 -1.94
C THR A 22 8.55 -23.96 -1.24
N GLU A 23 8.79 -23.96 0.08
CA GLU A 23 9.04 -22.73 0.85
C GLU A 23 10.22 -21.93 0.28
N THR A 24 11.27 -22.61 -0.18
CA THR A 24 12.45 -21.97 -0.79
C THR A 24 12.10 -21.28 -2.11
N GLU A 25 11.31 -21.92 -2.97
CA GLU A 25 10.86 -21.30 -4.22
C GLU A 25 9.91 -20.12 -3.96
N ALA A 26 8.97 -20.28 -3.02
CA ALA A 26 8.06 -19.21 -2.64
C ALA A 26 8.84 -18.00 -2.09
N ARG A 27 9.84 -18.21 -1.23
CA ARG A 27 10.74 -17.14 -0.77
C ARG A 27 11.48 -16.46 -1.93
N ALA A 28 12.06 -17.24 -2.84
CA ALA A 28 12.80 -16.68 -3.99
C ALA A 28 11.90 -15.83 -4.90
N TRP A 29 10.62 -16.20 -5.04
CA TRP A 29 9.63 -15.37 -5.71
C TRP A 29 9.32 -14.09 -4.92
N GLY A 30 9.12 -14.20 -3.61
CA GLY A 30 8.91 -13.05 -2.74
C GLY A 30 10.04 -12.02 -2.86
N ASP A 31 11.29 -12.48 -2.84
CA ASP A 31 12.48 -11.62 -3.00
C ASP A 31 12.49 -10.91 -4.36
N LYS A 32 12.19 -11.62 -5.45
CA LYS A 32 12.10 -11.01 -6.80
C LYS A 32 11.00 -9.95 -6.88
N TYR A 33 9.83 -10.22 -6.31
CA TYR A 33 8.73 -9.24 -6.31
C TYR A 33 9.06 -8.02 -5.44
N LEU A 34 9.74 -8.23 -4.32
CA LEU A 34 10.18 -7.16 -3.43
C LEU A 34 11.18 -6.22 -4.15
N GLU A 35 12.18 -6.79 -4.83
CA GLU A 35 13.19 -6.04 -5.60
C GLU A 35 12.56 -5.23 -6.75
N ALA A 36 11.45 -5.71 -7.31
CA ALA A 36 10.72 -5.02 -8.38
C ALA A 36 9.70 -4.00 -7.87
N GLY A 37 9.61 -3.76 -6.56
CA GLY A 37 8.63 -2.83 -5.98
C GLY A 37 7.18 -3.38 -5.96
N ARG A 38 6.99 -4.67 -6.23
CA ARG A 38 5.68 -5.33 -6.28
C ARG A 38 5.35 -5.91 -4.91
N PHE A 39 5.15 -5.03 -3.93
CA PHE A 39 5.11 -5.41 -2.51
C PHE A 39 3.98 -6.36 -2.14
N HIS A 40 2.75 -6.14 -2.63
CA HIS A 40 1.62 -7.04 -2.39
C HIS A 40 1.87 -8.46 -2.92
N ASP A 41 2.55 -8.57 -4.06
CA ASP A 41 2.94 -9.86 -4.61
C ASP A 41 3.99 -10.53 -3.73
N ALA A 42 4.97 -9.77 -3.23
CA ALA A 42 5.98 -10.26 -2.31
C ALA A 42 5.36 -10.80 -1.01
N VAL A 43 4.40 -10.08 -0.43
CA VAL A 43 3.65 -10.52 0.77
C VAL A 43 2.99 -11.87 0.52
N ALA A 44 2.27 -12.03 -0.59
CA ALA A 44 1.58 -13.29 -0.88
C ALA A 44 2.55 -14.49 -0.91
N PHE A 45 3.73 -14.31 -1.51
CA PHE A 45 4.76 -15.33 -1.58
C PHE A 45 5.44 -15.59 -0.23
N TYR A 46 5.73 -14.55 0.55
CA TYR A 46 6.29 -14.70 1.89
C TYR A 46 5.33 -15.36 2.87
N THR A 47 4.03 -15.03 2.79
CA THR A 47 2.98 -15.71 3.58
C THR A 47 2.90 -17.18 3.23
N LYS A 48 2.90 -17.54 1.93
CA LYS A 48 2.95 -18.94 1.49
C LYS A 48 4.19 -19.67 2.02
N ALA A 49 5.35 -18.99 2.03
CA ALA A 49 6.60 -19.55 2.51
C ALA A 49 6.74 -19.59 4.04
N GLY A 50 5.80 -19.00 4.79
CA GLY A 50 5.96 -18.78 6.24
C GLY A 50 7.15 -17.88 6.59
N TYR A 51 7.64 -17.07 5.65
CA TYR A 51 8.91 -16.35 5.78
C TYR A 51 8.76 -15.03 6.56
N GLN A 52 8.78 -15.15 7.89
CA GLN A 52 8.55 -14.04 8.83
C GLN A 52 9.52 -12.86 8.64
N GLN A 53 10.79 -13.13 8.33
CA GLN A 53 11.77 -12.07 8.10
C GLN A 53 11.43 -11.24 6.84
N GLY A 54 10.90 -11.88 5.80
CA GLY A 54 10.42 -11.19 4.60
C GLY A 54 9.23 -10.30 4.92
N LEU A 55 8.25 -10.82 5.66
CA LEU A 55 7.07 -10.05 6.09
C LEU A 55 7.46 -8.86 6.97
N ALA A 56 8.35 -9.04 7.95
CA ALA A 56 8.86 -7.95 8.79
C ALA A 56 9.52 -6.83 7.99
N ARG A 57 10.26 -7.18 6.92
CA ARG A 57 10.85 -6.20 6.00
C ARG A 57 9.76 -5.43 5.24
N VAL A 58 8.71 -6.10 4.78
CA VAL A 58 7.59 -5.43 4.11
C VAL A 58 6.84 -4.50 5.08
N ILE A 59 6.66 -4.90 6.34
CA ILE A 59 6.04 -4.06 7.37
C ILE A 59 6.81 -2.74 7.53
N GLU A 60 8.14 -2.80 7.70
CA GLU A 60 8.93 -1.56 7.85
C GLU A 60 8.83 -0.68 6.59
N MET A 61 8.84 -1.29 5.40
CA MET A 61 8.64 -0.55 4.15
C MET A 61 7.26 0.11 4.07
N ALA A 62 6.21 -0.57 4.54
CA ALA A 62 4.86 -0.05 4.60
C ALA A 62 4.77 1.14 5.57
N VAL A 63 5.43 1.05 6.74
CA VAL A 63 5.53 2.15 7.72
C VAL A 63 6.19 3.38 7.08
N GLU A 64 7.34 3.20 6.44
CA GLU A 64 8.09 4.30 5.80
C GLU A 64 7.36 4.92 4.60
N ALA A 65 6.56 4.12 3.90
CA ALA A 65 5.73 4.57 2.77
C ALA A 65 4.38 5.16 3.21
N GLY A 66 4.00 5.06 4.49
CA GLY A 66 2.67 5.43 4.95
C GLY A 66 1.55 4.55 4.38
N ASP A 67 1.84 3.27 4.10
CA ASP A 67 0.94 2.35 3.40
C ASP A 67 0.19 1.42 4.34
N PHE A 68 -0.99 1.83 4.79
CA PHE A 68 -1.73 1.06 5.79
C PHE A 68 -2.21 -0.28 5.23
N GLN A 69 -2.57 -0.33 3.95
CA GLN A 69 -3.03 -1.55 3.31
C GLN A 69 -1.92 -2.60 3.23
N LEU A 70 -0.72 -2.19 2.81
CA LEU A 70 0.41 -3.10 2.72
C LEU A 70 0.83 -3.63 4.10
N LEU A 71 0.77 -2.78 5.14
CA LEU A 71 1.03 -3.21 6.52
C LEU A 71 0.03 -4.27 6.97
N GLU A 72 -1.27 -4.04 6.74
CA GLU A 72 -2.35 -4.96 7.09
C GLU A 72 -2.16 -6.34 6.45
N GLU A 73 -1.82 -6.35 5.16
CA GLU A 73 -1.58 -7.58 4.42
C GLU A 73 -0.33 -8.31 4.89
N ALA A 74 0.78 -7.61 5.13
CA ALA A 74 2.03 -8.21 5.57
C ALA A 74 1.96 -8.76 7.01
N ALA A 75 1.17 -8.11 7.86
CA ALA A 75 0.94 -8.54 9.23
C ALA A 75 0.04 -9.79 9.33
N GLY A 76 -0.84 -10.02 8.35
CA GLY A 76 -1.80 -11.13 8.40
C GLY A 76 -2.87 -10.98 9.49
N GLY A 77 -2.97 -9.80 10.09
CA GLY A 77 -3.83 -9.47 11.23
C GLY A 77 -3.25 -8.30 12.02
N MET A 78 -4.12 -7.48 12.63
CA MET A 78 -3.69 -6.30 13.39
C MET A 78 -3.82 -6.55 14.89
N GLY A 79 -2.68 -6.71 15.57
CA GLY A 79 -2.58 -6.89 17.03
C GLY A 79 -1.89 -5.71 17.73
N GLU A 80 -1.92 -5.73 19.07
CA GLU A 80 -1.33 -4.68 19.92
C GLU A 80 0.19 -4.51 19.69
N GLU A 81 0.86 -5.57 19.26
CA GLU A 81 2.28 -5.58 18.91
C GLU A 81 2.64 -4.61 17.77
N LEU A 82 1.67 -4.23 16.92
CA LEU A 82 1.87 -3.30 15.80
C LEU A 82 1.47 -1.86 16.13
N HIS A 83 1.08 -1.57 17.38
CA HIS A 83 0.62 -0.23 17.76
C HIS A 83 1.67 0.85 17.45
N GLN A 84 2.95 0.56 17.70
CA GLN A 84 4.04 1.51 17.45
C GLN A 84 4.26 1.74 15.95
N GLU A 85 4.24 0.66 15.16
CA GLU A 85 4.37 0.66 13.71
C GLU A 85 3.22 1.45 13.08
N ILE A 86 1.99 1.19 13.49
CA ILE A 86 0.80 1.89 12.99
C ILE A 86 0.83 3.37 13.38
N GLN A 87 1.34 3.71 14.57
CA GLN A 87 1.51 5.10 14.97
C GLN A 87 2.58 5.82 14.13
N ARG A 88 3.71 5.16 13.84
CA ARG A 88 4.74 5.68 12.92
C ARG A 88 4.15 5.86 11.52
N LEU A 89 3.42 4.86 11.02
CA LEU A 89 2.76 4.87 9.72
C LEU A 89 1.76 6.03 9.61
N ALA A 90 0.90 6.23 10.61
CA ALA A 90 -0.11 7.29 10.58
C ALA A 90 0.52 8.68 10.38
N ARG A 91 1.57 8.97 11.15
CA ARG A 91 2.33 10.22 11.02
C ARG A 91 3.00 10.34 9.66
N ARG A 92 3.57 9.24 9.16
CA ARG A 92 4.25 9.21 7.88
C ARG A 92 3.28 9.42 6.71
N ALA A 93 2.13 8.77 6.75
CA ALA A 93 1.05 8.94 5.80
C ALA A 93 0.53 10.38 5.77
N GLU A 94 0.34 11.01 6.95
CA GLU A 94 -0.01 12.43 7.08
C GLU A 94 1.05 13.34 6.43
N GLN A 95 2.34 13.13 6.70
CA GLN A 95 3.43 13.90 6.09
C GLN A 95 3.50 13.76 4.56
N LEU A 96 3.16 12.58 4.03
CA LEU A 96 3.16 12.29 2.60
C LEU A 96 1.85 12.70 1.90
N GLY A 97 0.86 13.22 2.65
CA GLY A 97 -0.46 13.57 2.12
C GLY A 97 -1.32 12.35 1.76
N ARG A 98 -0.95 11.15 2.24
CA ARG A 98 -1.74 9.91 2.11
C ARG A 98 -2.86 9.87 3.14
N TRP A 99 -3.78 10.82 3.02
CA TRP A 99 -4.77 11.07 4.08
C TRP A 99 -5.73 9.91 4.34
N CYS A 100 -6.06 9.11 3.33
CA CYS A 100 -6.88 7.90 3.51
C CYS A 100 -6.16 6.86 4.38
N ASP A 101 -4.88 6.63 4.16
CA ASP A 101 -4.07 5.70 4.96
C ASP A 101 -3.89 6.23 6.39
N ALA A 102 -3.59 7.52 6.54
CA ALA A 102 -3.50 8.17 7.85
C ALA A 102 -4.82 8.05 8.63
N GLN A 103 -5.95 8.31 7.98
CA GLN A 103 -7.26 8.20 8.61
C GLN A 103 -7.56 6.78 9.10
N ARG A 104 -7.24 5.75 8.29
CA ARG A 104 -7.39 4.33 8.69
C ARG A 104 -6.51 3.99 9.87
N ALA A 105 -5.24 4.41 9.84
CA ALA A 105 -4.29 4.19 10.92
C ALA A 105 -4.74 4.85 12.23
N TYR A 106 -5.17 6.11 12.20
CA TYR A 106 -5.69 6.80 13.39
C TYR A 106 -6.99 6.19 13.91
N ALA A 107 -7.87 5.72 13.02
CA ALA A 107 -9.07 5.00 13.44
C ALA A 107 -8.73 3.69 14.17
N TYR A 108 -7.72 2.95 13.69
CA TYR A 108 -7.26 1.73 14.35
C TYR A 108 -6.68 2.03 15.76
N LEU A 109 -5.89 3.10 15.89
CA LEU A 109 -5.29 3.52 17.16
C LEU A 109 -6.29 4.14 18.16
N GLY A 110 -7.52 4.41 17.74
CA GLY A 110 -8.48 5.18 18.55
C GLY A 110 -8.10 6.66 18.71
N ASP A 111 -7.23 7.21 17.85
CA ASP A 111 -6.86 8.63 17.86
C ASP A 111 -7.90 9.46 17.08
N ASP A 112 -8.94 9.90 17.81
CA ASP A 112 -10.02 10.71 17.25
C ASP A 112 -9.53 12.05 16.68
N LEU A 113 -8.48 12.64 17.27
CA LEU A 113 -7.96 13.93 16.80
C LEU A 113 -7.24 13.75 15.47
N GLY A 114 -6.34 12.76 15.37
CA GLY A 114 -5.66 12.41 14.13
C GLY A 114 -6.65 12.01 13.03
N ARG A 115 -7.66 11.20 13.37
CA ARG A 115 -8.72 10.80 12.43
C ARG A 115 -9.51 11.99 11.90
N ARG A 116 -9.86 12.96 12.75
CA ARG A 116 -10.54 14.21 12.33
C ARG A 116 -9.66 15.04 11.40
N ARG A 117 -8.39 15.28 11.76
CA ARG A 117 -7.46 16.03 10.89
C ARG A 117 -7.34 15.40 9.50
N ALA A 118 -7.15 14.09 9.43
CA ALA A 118 -7.05 13.38 8.16
C ALA A 118 -8.34 13.49 7.34
N ARG A 119 -9.51 13.41 7.99
CA ARG A 119 -10.81 13.59 7.34
C ARG A 119 -10.97 14.99 6.74
N GLU A 120 -10.67 16.03 7.50
CA GLU A 120 -10.74 17.43 7.04
C GLU A 120 -9.82 17.66 5.83
N ALA A 121 -8.62 17.05 5.84
CA ALA A 121 -7.70 17.12 4.71
C ALA A 121 -8.27 16.45 3.44
N ILE A 122 -8.93 15.28 3.58
CA ILE A 122 -9.62 14.60 2.47
C ILE A 122 -10.74 15.48 1.92
N GLU A 123 -11.60 16.01 2.79
CA GLU A 123 -12.73 16.86 2.39
C GLU A 123 -12.24 18.15 1.71
N GLY A 124 -11.18 18.79 2.22
CA GLY A 124 -10.56 19.95 1.60
C GLY A 124 -9.96 19.68 0.21
N LEU A 125 -9.42 18.48 -0.03
CA LEU A 125 -8.95 18.07 -1.36
C LEU A 125 -10.09 17.88 -2.37
N LEU A 126 -11.21 17.30 -1.92
CA LEU A 126 -12.40 17.12 -2.75
C LEU A 126 -13.08 18.44 -3.07
N GLY A 127 -13.14 19.38 -2.11
CA GLY A 127 -13.66 20.73 -2.32
C GLY A 127 -12.86 21.53 -3.35
N LYS A 128 -11.52 21.47 -3.29
CA LYS A 128 -10.64 22.16 -4.25
C LYS A 128 -10.73 21.62 -5.68
N ARG A 129 -11.14 20.37 -5.88
CA ARG A 129 -11.37 19.80 -7.24
C ARG A 129 -12.63 20.37 -7.90
N GLY A 130 -13.58 20.90 -7.13
CA GLY A 130 -14.82 21.49 -7.66
C GLY A 130 -14.67 22.91 -8.21
N GLU A 131 -13.57 23.61 -7.92
CA GLU A 131 -13.36 25.01 -8.32
C GLU A 131 -12.47 25.19 -9.57
N ALA A 132 -11.92 24.10 -10.12
CA ALA A 132 -11.06 24.14 -11.30
C ALA A 132 -11.85 23.84 -12.59
N ASP A 133 -12.82 24.69 -12.94
CA ASP A 133 -13.26 24.88 -14.33
C ASP A 133 -13.74 26.31 -14.58
N PRO A 134 -12.84 27.26 -14.91
CA PRO A 134 -13.26 28.44 -15.65
C PRO A 134 -13.39 28.03 -17.11
N GLY A 135 -14.61 27.61 -17.48
CA GLY A 135 -14.94 27.19 -18.85
C GLY A 135 -14.36 28.15 -19.89
N GLY A 136 -13.39 27.64 -20.65
CA GLY A 136 -12.98 28.23 -21.90
C GLY A 136 -14.12 28.11 -22.90
N GLN A 137 -14.84 29.20 -23.13
CA GLN A 137 -15.62 29.37 -24.35
C GLN A 137 -14.95 30.41 -25.23
N ALA A 138 -14.43 29.86 -26.34
CA ALA A 138 -13.78 30.54 -27.43
C ALA A 138 -14.63 31.68 -27.99
N GLN A 139 -13.96 32.80 -28.26
CA GLN A 139 -14.45 33.82 -29.18
C GLN A 139 -14.51 33.20 -30.58
N GLY A 140 -15.74 32.91 -31.03
CA GLY A 140 -16.04 32.61 -32.42
C GLY A 140 -16.49 33.88 -33.11
N GLU A 141 -15.68 34.33 -34.05
CA GLU A 141 -15.91 35.47 -34.93
C GLU A 141 -17.24 35.34 -35.68
N GLY A 142 -18.04 36.41 -35.67
CA GLY A 142 -19.26 36.54 -36.45
C GLY A 142 -19.18 37.76 -37.36
N LEU A 143 -18.87 37.48 -38.63
CA LEU A 143 -19.21 38.14 -39.91
C LEU A 143 -19.38 39.67 -39.94
#